data_AF-A0A346FVE1-F1
#
_entry.id   AF-A0A346FVE1-F1
#
_cell.length_a   1.000
_cell.length_b   1.000
_cell.length_c   1.000
_cell.angle_alpha   90.00
_cell.angle_beta   90.00
_cell.angle_gamma   90.00
#
_symmetry.space_group_name_H-M   'P 1'
#
loop_
_entity.id
_entity.type
_entity.pdbx_description
1 polymer ?
#
loop_
_entity_poly.entity_id
_entity_poly.type
_entity_poly.pdbx_seq_one_letter_code
_entity_poly.pdbx_strand_id
1 'polypeptide(L)'
;MGSCAAPSAKGDDKFITTDYLQQCLQTSDSITHSILELINNMLIDLLATMARLDNEKRIERIKQGLARSGYKPTGKKANEAKHKRIKELLVVGNMTKEEIAKAVNCGVAT
;
A
#
# COMPACT_ATOMS: atom_id res chain seq x y z
N MET A 1 -68.67 34.47 33.18
CA MET A 1 -67.31 33.97 33.48
C MET A 1 -66.82 33.20 32.28
N GLY A 2 -65.63 33.52 31.75
CA GLY A 2 -65.06 32.82 30.59
C GLY A 2 -63.95 33.65 29.96
N SER A 3 -62.77 33.64 30.58
CA SER A 3 -61.57 34.30 30.09
C SER A 3 -60.93 33.40 29.03
N CYS A 4 -60.98 33.79 27.76
CA CYS A 4 -60.20 33.13 26.70
C CYS A 4 -58.78 33.71 26.73
N ALA A 5 -57.89 33.05 27.48
CA ALA A 5 -56.46 33.28 27.38
C ALA A 5 -55.93 32.67 26.08
N ALA A 6 -55.47 33.51 25.15
CA ALA A 6 -54.73 33.07 23.97
C ALA A 6 -53.36 32.53 24.40
N PRO A 7 -52.98 31.28 24.06
CA PRO A 7 -51.64 30.78 24.34
C PRO A 7 -50.62 31.51 23.45
N SER A 8 -49.64 32.13 24.12
CA SER A 8 -48.53 32.87 23.52
C SER A 8 -47.66 31.95 22.65
N ALA A 9 -47.75 32.10 21.32
CA ALA A 9 -46.87 31.49 20.33
C ALA A 9 -45.48 32.16 20.30
N LYS A 10 -44.66 31.94 21.33
CA LYS A 10 -43.27 32.43 21.41
C LYS A 10 -42.24 31.30 21.61
N GLY A 11 -42.61 30.05 21.34
CA GLY A 11 -41.76 28.87 21.53
C GLY A 11 -41.09 28.35 20.26
N ASP A 12 -41.71 28.52 19.09
CA ASP A 12 -41.37 27.72 17.90
C ASP A 12 -40.30 28.36 16.99
N ASP A 13 -40.18 29.70 16.98
CA ASP A 13 -39.18 30.42 16.15
C ASP A 13 -37.73 30.20 16.61
N LYS A 14 -37.50 29.87 17.89
CA LYS A 14 -36.18 29.55 18.42
C LYS A 14 -35.71 28.16 18.03
N PHE A 15 -36.62 27.23 17.76
CA PHE A 15 -36.25 25.86 17.38
C PHE A 15 -35.78 25.79 15.92
N ILE A 16 -36.49 26.49 15.01
CA ILE A 16 -36.15 26.52 13.57
C ILE A 16 -34.80 27.22 13.32
N THR A 17 -34.52 28.30 14.04
CA THR A 17 -33.29 29.08 13.83
C THR A 17 -32.04 28.36 14.35
N THR A 18 -32.15 27.62 15.45
CA THR A 18 -31.01 26.89 16.03
C THR A 18 -30.69 25.61 15.25
N ASP A 19 -31.71 24.86 14.83
CA ASP A 19 -31.52 23.64 14.03
C ASP A 19 -30.98 23.93 12.62
N TYR A 20 -31.45 24.98 11.97
CA TYR A 20 -30.94 25.38 10.66
C TYR A 20 -29.48 25.84 10.73
N LEU A 21 -29.13 26.64 11.74
CA LEU A 21 -27.74 27.04 11.98
C LEU A 21 -26.86 25.82 12.30
N GLN A 22 -27.33 24.88 13.11
CA GLN A 22 -26.60 23.66 13.43
C GLN A 22 -26.43 22.75 12.21
N GLN A 23 -27.44 22.62 11.34
CA GLN A 23 -27.34 21.89 10.08
C GLN A 23 -26.37 22.57 9.09
N CYS A 24 -26.37 23.90 8.99
CA CYS A 24 -25.41 24.64 8.18
C CYS A 24 -23.97 24.45 8.70
N LEU A 25 -23.78 24.50 10.02
CA LEU A 25 -22.48 24.25 10.66
C LEU A 25 -21.99 22.80 10.43
N GLN A 26 -22.87 21.82 10.61
CA GLN A 26 -22.57 20.41 10.33
C GLN A 26 -22.27 20.16 8.83
N THR A 27 -22.97 20.88 7.94
CA THR A 27 -22.72 20.80 6.49
C THR A 27 -21.38 21.45 6.15
N SER A 28 -21.04 22.60 6.73
CA SER A 28 -19.71 23.21 6.54
C SER A 28 -18.59 22.34 7.11
N ASP A 29 -18.81 21.69 8.24
CA ASP A 29 -17.81 20.80 8.86
C ASP A 29 -17.60 19.53 8.05
N SER A 30 -18.67 18.92 7.53
CA SER A 30 -18.56 17.73 6.68
C SER A 30 -17.85 18.02 5.36
N ILE A 31 -18.17 19.14 4.69
CA ILE A 31 -17.47 19.58 3.48
C ILE A 31 -16.00 19.87 3.77
N THR A 32 -15.70 20.57 4.87
CA THR A 32 -14.33 20.88 5.27
C THR A 32 -13.53 19.60 5.53
N HIS A 33 -14.12 18.62 6.21
CA HIS A 33 -13.47 17.34 6.44
C HIS A 33 -13.21 16.58 5.13
N SER A 34 -14.18 16.52 4.22
CA SER A 34 -14.00 15.87 2.91
C SER A 34 -12.91 16.54 2.07
N ILE A 35 -12.81 17.88 2.13
CA ILE A 35 -11.75 18.63 1.46
C ILE A 35 -10.38 18.31 2.07
N LEU A 36 -10.28 18.28 3.40
CA LEU A 36 -9.02 17.93 4.09
C LEU A 36 -8.57 16.50 3.77
N GLU A 37 -9.49 15.55 3.68
CA GLU A 37 -9.20 14.17 3.28
C GLU A 37 -8.72 14.09 1.84
N LEU A 38 -9.39 14.80 0.91
CA LEU A 38 -8.96 14.88 -0.48
C LEU A 38 -7.56 15.48 -0.61
N ILE A 39 -7.27 16.57 0.13
CA ILE A 39 -5.94 17.19 0.14
C ILE A 39 -4.88 16.20 0.63
N ASN A 40 -5.13 15.50 1.74
CA ASN A 40 -4.17 14.51 2.26
C ASN A 40 -3.89 13.41 1.23
N ASN A 41 -4.92 12.89 0.56
CA ASN A 41 -4.76 11.88 -0.48
C ASN A 41 -4.00 12.41 -1.70
N MET A 42 -4.31 13.62 -2.17
CA MET A 42 -3.58 14.25 -3.28
C MET A 42 -2.12 14.56 -2.94
N LEU A 43 -1.82 14.94 -1.69
CA LEU A 43 -0.45 15.15 -1.23
C LEU A 43 0.34 13.84 -1.23
N ILE A 44 -0.28 12.74 -0.80
CA ILE A 44 0.34 11.41 -0.83
C ILE A 44 0.62 10.99 -2.28
N ASP A 45 -0.33 11.19 -3.19
CA ASP A 45 -0.15 10.87 -4.62
C ASP A 45 0.96 11.71 -5.26
N LEU A 46 1.05 12.99 -4.92
CA LEU A 46 2.13 13.85 -5.39
C LEU A 46 3.50 13.37 -4.87
N LEU A 47 3.60 13.02 -3.58
CA LEU A 47 4.85 12.49 -3.03
C LEU A 47 5.21 11.13 -3.63
N ALA A 48 4.22 10.27 -3.86
CA ALA A 48 4.42 8.97 -4.49
C ALA A 48 4.91 9.11 -5.94
N THR A 49 4.32 10.01 -6.72
CA THR A 49 4.74 10.27 -8.10
C THR A 49 6.14 10.87 -8.16
N MET A 50 6.47 11.83 -7.30
CA MET A 50 7.82 12.40 -7.20
C MET A 50 8.86 11.35 -6.81
N ALA A 51 8.57 10.52 -5.79
CA ALA A 51 9.45 9.43 -5.38
C ALA A 51 9.67 8.41 -6.51
N ARG A 52 8.64 8.13 -7.32
CA ARG A 52 8.76 7.23 -8.48
C ARG A 52 9.69 7.82 -9.54
N LEU A 53 9.51 9.09 -9.90
CA LEU A 53 10.35 9.78 -10.89
C LEU A 53 11.82 9.85 -10.46
N ASP A 54 12.09 10.11 -9.17
CA ASP A 54 13.46 10.14 -8.66
C ASP A 54 14.12 8.76 -8.63
N ASN A 55 13.34 7.71 -8.35
CA ASN A 55 13.81 6.33 -8.46
C ASN A 55 14.11 5.94 -9.92
N GLU A 56 13.27 6.32 -10.86
CA GLU A 56 13.48 6.09 -12.30
C GLU A 56 14.78 6.78 -12.77
N LYS A 57 14.97 8.07 -12.45
CA LYS A 57 16.21 8.80 -12.73
C LYS A 57 17.43 8.14 -12.09
N ARG A 58 17.30 7.61 -10.86
CA ARG A 58 18.37 6.87 -10.18
C ARG A 58 18.71 5.58 -10.92
N ILE A 59 17.71 4.83 -11.37
CA ILE A 59 17.88 3.60 -12.16
C ILE A 59 18.60 3.90 -13.48
N GLU A 60 18.24 4.98 -14.17
CA GLU A 60 18.90 5.41 -15.41
C GLU A 60 20.38 5.72 -15.19
N ARG A 61 20.71 6.45 -14.11
CA ARG A 61 22.11 6.72 -13.76
C ARG A 61 22.90 5.44 -13.45
N ILE A 62 22.30 4.50 -12.73
CA ILE A 62 22.92 3.20 -12.44
C ILE A 62 23.16 2.44 -13.75
N LYS A 63 22.15 2.38 -14.64
CA LYS A 63 22.26 1.71 -15.94
C LYS A 63 23.37 2.31 -16.81
N GLN A 64 23.47 3.63 -16.86
CA GLN A 64 24.56 4.33 -17.55
C GLN A 64 25.92 4.02 -16.92
N GLY A 65 26.00 4.00 -15.58
CA GLY A 65 27.22 3.65 -14.84
C GLY A 65 27.69 2.22 -15.11
N LEU A 66 26.77 1.24 -15.13
CA LEU A 66 27.06 -0.15 -15.48
C LEU A 66 27.54 -0.28 -16.94
N ALA A 67 26.90 0.43 -17.87
CA ALA A 67 27.32 0.43 -19.27
C ALA A 67 28.73 0.98 -19.46
N ARG A 68 29.09 2.05 -18.72
CA ARG A 68 30.43 2.65 -18.75
C ARG A 68 31.51 1.80 -18.08
N SER A 69 31.18 1.13 -16.97
CA SER A 69 32.15 0.31 -16.24
C SER A 69 32.37 -1.07 -16.86
N GLY A 70 31.49 -1.51 -17.77
CA GLY A 70 31.51 -2.86 -18.32
C GLY A 70 31.15 -3.94 -17.29
N TYR A 71 30.79 -3.56 -16.06
CA TYR A 71 30.39 -4.49 -15.00
C TYR A 71 28.97 -4.98 -15.24
N LYS A 72 28.83 -6.30 -15.39
CA LYS A 72 27.54 -6.99 -15.48
C LYS A 72 27.21 -7.63 -14.13
N PRO A 73 26.21 -7.12 -13.38
CA PRO A 73 25.78 -7.76 -12.15
C PRO A 73 25.34 -9.19 -12.44
N THR A 74 26.01 -10.16 -11.82
CA THR A 74 25.58 -11.56 -11.88
C THR A 74 24.71 -11.85 -10.66
N GLY A 75 23.59 -12.53 -10.88
CA GLY A 75 22.76 -13.03 -9.78
C GLY A 75 23.51 -14.07 -8.92
N LYS A 76 22.80 -14.62 -7.92
CA LYS A 76 23.33 -15.70 -7.09
C LYS A 76 23.70 -16.89 -8.00
N LYS A 77 24.96 -17.31 -7.96
CA LYS A 77 25.43 -18.48 -8.72
C LYS A 77 24.85 -19.77 -8.13
N ALA A 78 24.54 -20.72 -8.99
CA ALA A 78 24.07 -22.04 -8.57
C ALA A 78 25.15 -22.76 -7.74
N ASN A 79 24.72 -23.59 -6.79
CA ASN A 79 25.65 -24.41 -6.02
C ASN A 79 25.95 -25.69 -6.82
N GLU A 80 27.04 -25.64 -7.59
CA GLU A 80 27.47 -26.74 -8.46
C GLU A 80 27.72 -28.05 -7.70
N ALA A 81 28.24 -27.97 -6.46
CA ALA A 81 28.49 -29.14 -5.62
C ALA A 81 27.19 -29.88 -5.26
N LYS A 82 26.14 -29.13 -4.85
CA LYS A 82 24.82 -29.71 -4.59
C LYS A 82 24.21 -30.31 -5.86
N HIS A 83 24.31 -29.62 -6.98
CA HIS A 83 23.78 -30.10 -8.27
C HIS A 83 24.46 -31.39 -8.72
N LYS A 84 25.78 -31.48 -8.57
CA LYS A 84 26.53 -32.70 -8.88
C LYS A 84 26.09 -33.85 -7.98
N ARG A 85 25.93 -33.60 -6.68
CA ARG A 85 25.49 -34.62 -5.72
C ARG A 85 24.07 -35.13 -5.99
N ILE A 86 23.15 -34.24 -6.37
CA ILE A 86 21.78 -34.62 -6.77
C ILE A 86 21.83 -35.50 -8.03
N LYS A 87 22.62 -35.14 -9.04
CA LYS A 87 22.78 -35.96 -10.26
C LYS A 87 23.30 -37.36 -9.96
N GLU A 88 24.31 -37.48 -9.09
CA GLU A 88 24.85 -38.78 -8.65
C GLU A 88 23.77 -39.63 -7.97
N LEU A 89 22.99 -39.05 -7.05
CA LEU A 89 21.94 -39.76 -6.31
C LEU A 89 20.75 -40.17 -7.20
N LEU A 90 20.42 -39.34 -8.21
CA LEU A 90 19.40 -39.68 -9.19
C LEU A 90 19.81 -40.86 -10.09
N VAL A 91 21.08 -40.97 -10.44
CA VAL A 91 21.60 -42.10 -11.25
C VAL A 91 21.54 -43.42 -10.47
N VAL A 92 21.76 -43.39 -9.16
CA VAL A 92 21.67 -44.59 -8.30
C VAL A 92 20.25 -45.14 -8.22
N GLY A 93 19.22 -44.30 -8.39
CA GLY A 93 17.82 -44.74 -8.56
C GLY A 93 17.13 -45.34 -7.31
N ASN A 94 17.84 -45.42 -6.18
CA ASN A 94 17.34 -46.07 -4.95
C ASN A 94 16.62 -45.13 -3.97
N MET A 95 16.51 -43.83 -4.28
CA MET A 95 15.94 -42.84 -3.38
C MET A 95 14.85 -42.01 -4.07
N THR A 96 13.82 -41.66 -3.31
CA THR A 96 12.77 -40.73 -3.77
C THR A 96 13.28 -39.29 -3.82
N LYS A 97 12.57 -38.41 -4.54
CA LYS A 97 13.00 -37.01 -4.72
C LYS A 97 13.05 -36.26 -3.39
N GLU A 98 12.15 -36.59 -2.48
CA GLU A 98 12.03 -36.02 -1.14
C GLU A 98 13.24 -36.42 -0.27
N GLU A 99 13.68 -37.67 -0.37
CA GLU A 99 14.84 -38.18 0.37
C GLU A 99 16.15 -37.60 -0.15
N ILE A 100 16.28 -37.42 -1.47
CA ILE A 100 17.46 -36.79 -2.09
C ILE A 100 17.55 -35.32 -1.66
N ALA A 101 16.43 -34.59 -1.66
CA ALA A 101 16.38 -33.20 -1.23
C ALA A 101 16.77 -33.05 0.24
N LYS A 102 16.30 -33.97 1.11
CA LYS A 102 16.69 -34.03 2.52
C LYS A 102 18.18 -34.37 2.70
N ALA A 103 18.72 -35.29 1.90
CA ALA A 103 20.12 -35.69 1.94
C ALA A 103 21.08 -34.57 1.50
N VAL A 104 20.69 -33.74 0.53
CA VAL A 104 21.50 -32.62 0.01
C VAL A 104 21.16 -31.27 0.68
N ASN A 105 20.20 -31.30 1.62
CA ASN A 105 19.69 -30.13 2.33
C ASN A 105 19.33 -28.99 1.35
N CYS A 106 18.46 -29.31 0.39
CA CYS A 106 17.89 -28.38 -0.58
C CYS A 106 16.37 -28.55 -0.63
N GLY A 107 15.66 -27.57 -1.21
CA GLY A 107 14.23 -27.71 -1.42
C GLY A 107 13.94 -28.79 -2.47
N VAL A 108 12.77 -29.45 -2.38
CA VAL A 108 12.35 -30.47 -3.36
C VAL A 108 12.23 -29.88 -4.78
N ALA A 109 12.02 -28.56 -4.88
CA ALA A 109 11.97 -27.82 -6.14
C ALA A 109 13.35 -27.40 -6.70
N THR A 110 14.45 -27.67 -5.99
CA THR A 110 15.83 -27.33 -6.41
C THR A 110 16.38 -28.43 -7.32
#